data_AF-A0A0D0DEP5-F1
#
_entry.id   AF-A0A0D0DEP5-F1
#
_cell.length_a   1.000
_cell.length_b   1.000
_cell.length_c   1.000
_cell.angle_alpha   90.00
_cell.angle_beta   90.00
_cell.angle_gamma   90.00
#
_symmetry.space_group_name_H-M   'P 1'
#
loop_
_entity.id
_entity.type
_entity.pdbx_description
1 polymer ?
#
loop_
_entity_poly.entity_id
_entity_poly.type
_entity_poly.pdbx_seq_one_letter_code
_entity_poly.pdbx_strand_id
1 'polypeptide(L)' 'MTAIMISSDGTSHHHVDFTSHHVALRTTHNGPDAHIVCLLGVDSSINHTADMQVEGWKEKVQTV' A
#
# COMPACT_ATOMS: atom_id res chain seq x y z
N MET A 1 20.30 -8.82 -1.08
CA MET A 1 19.07 -9.17 -0.32
C MET A 1 17.99 -8.22 -0.76
N THR A 2 16.94 -8.73 -1.40
CA THR A 2 15.79 -7.92 -1.85
C THR A 2 14.83 -7.84 -0.67
N ALA A 3 14.50 -6.62 -0.23
CA ALA A 3 13.51 -6.38 0.81
C ALA A 3 12.30 -5.70 0.16
N ILE A 4 11.11 -6.25 0.45
CA ILE A 4 9.82 -5.72 0.02
C ILE A 4 9.07 -5.36 1.29
N MET A 5 8.64 -4.11 1.40
CA MET A 5 7.74 -3.66 2.46
C MET A 5 6.43 -3.26 1.82
N ILE A 6 5.34 -3.70 2.44
CA ILE A 6 3.97 -3.45 2.03
C ILE A 6 3.30 -2.73 3.20
N SER A 7 2.65 -1.60 2.93
CA SER A 7 1.98 -0.82 3.96
C SER A 7 0.74 -0.12 3.43
N SER A 8 -0.26 0.01 4.30
CA SER A 8 -1.47 0.78 4.03
C SER A 8 -1.58 1.96 4.99
N ASP A 9 -2.18 3.04 4.52
CA ASP A 9 -2.54 4.19 5.35
C ASP A 9 -4.00 4.59 5.09
N GLY A 10 -4.69 5.01 6.15
CA GLY A 10 -6.12 5.32 6.14
C GLY A 10 -6.37 6.81 6.41
N THR A 11 -7.25 7.43 5.63
CA THR A 11 -7.68 8.81 5.83
C THR A 11 -9.16 8.96 5.56
N SER A 12 -9.80 10.01 6.05
CA SER A 12 -11.19 10.33 5.75
C SER A 12 -11.34 11.71 5.13
N HIS A 13 -12.32 11.87 4.23
CA HIS A 13 -12.68 13.14 3.61
C HIS A 13 -14.17 13.17 3.28
N HIS A 14 -14.89 14.25 3.67
CA HIS A 14 -16.34 14.37 3.49
C HIS A 14 -17.17 13.17 3.98
N HIS A 15 -16.80 12.58 5.13
CA HIS A 15 -17.43 11.36 5.68
C HIS A 15 -17.27 10.10 4.82
N VAL A 16 -16.33 10.12 3.87
CA VAL A 16 -15.90 8.94 3.13
C VAL A 16 -14.52 8.57 3.62
N ASP A 17 -14.36 7.31 3.99
CA ASP A 17 -13.10 6.73 4.39
C ASP A 17 -12.34 6.22 3.17
N PHE A 18 -11.02 6.36 3.18
CA PHE A 18 -10.13 5.98 2.10
C PHE A 18 -8.96 5.18 2.66
N THR A 19 -8.50 4.20 1.90
CA THR A 19 -7.29 3.44 2.20
C THR A 19 -6.36 3.48 1.01
N SER A 20 -5.11 3.83 1.27
CA SER A 20 -4.03 3.85 0.28
C SER A 20 -3.14 2.62 0.45
N HIS A 21 -2.63 2.10 -0.67
CA HIS A 21 -1.82 0.88 -0.71
C HIS A 21 -0.45 1.19 -1.32
N HIS A 22 0.62 0.92 -0.56
CA HIS A 22 1.99 1.25 -0.97
C HIS A 22 2.92 0.04 -0.90
N VAL A 23 3.85 -0.03 -1.86
CA VAL A 23 4.95 -1.00 -1.87
C VAL A 23 6.27 -0.26 -1.92
N ALA A 24 7.15 -0.53 -0.96
CA ALA A 24 8.52 -0.05 -0.96
C ALA A 24 9.46 -1.21 -1.34
N LEU A 25 10.28 -0.98 -2.38
CA LEU A 25 11.27 -1.92 -2.89
C LEU A 25 12.67 -1.37 -2.65
N ARG A 26 13.52 -2.14 -1.95
CA ARG A 26 14.93 -1.80 -1.83
C ARG A 26 15.61 -1.92 -3.20
N THR A 27 16.36 -0.91 -3.58
CA THR A 27 17.10 -0.84 -4.85
C THR A 27 18.54 -0.41 -4.60
N THR A 28 19.45 -0.77 -5.52
CA THR A 28 20.84 -0.30 -5.50
C THR A 28 21.07 0.88 -6.43
N HIS A 29 20.05 1.27 -7.22
CA HIS A 29 20.20 2.21 -8.32
C HIS A 29 20.52 3.65 -7.86
N ASN A 30 20.31 3.96 -6.57
CA ASN A 30 20.57 5.28 -5.95
C ASN A 30 21.39 5.19 -4.64
N GLY A 31 22.16 4.11 -4.45
CA GLY A 31 22.99 3.90 -3.25
C GLY A 31 22.59 2.68 -2.41
N PRO A 32 23.36 2.36 -1.35
CA PRO A 32 23.26 1.09 -0.63
C PRO A 32 21.93 0.87 0.13
N ASP A 33 21.22 1.94 0.50
CA ASP A 33 19.95 1.89 1.23
C ASP A 33 18.80 2.62 0.51
N ALA A 34 18.93 2.77 -0.82
CA ALA A 34 17.88 3.37 -1.62
C ALA A 34 16.63 2.48 -1.65
N HIS A 35 15.47 3.11 -1.63
CA HIS A 35 14.18 2.46 -1.79
C HIS A 35 13.31 3.26 -2.74
N ILE A 36 12.51 2.55 -3.54
CA ILE A 36 11.48 3.14 -4.38
C ILE A 36 10.14 2.80 -3.75
N VAL A 37 9.33 3.82 -3.47
CA VAL A 37 7.96 3.65 -2.99
C VAL A 37 7.02 3.83 -4.18
N CYS A 38 6.15 2.85 -4.40
CA CYS A 38 5.12 2.88 -5.42
C CYS A 38 3.75 2.87 -4.74
N LEU A 39 2.90 3.84 -5.13
CA LEU A 39 1.48 3.82 -4.78
C LEU A 39 0.76 2.89 -5.75
N LEU A 40 0.12 1.84 -5.23
CA LEU A 40 -0.69 0.92 -6.03
C LEU A 40 -2.12 1.42 -6.23
N GLY A 41 -2.62 2.24 -5.31
CA GLY A 41 -3.93 2.85 -5.44
C GLY A 41 -4.49 3.38 -4.14
N VAL A 42 -5.60 4.10 -4.28
CA VAL A 42 -6.42 4.60 -3.19
C VAL A 42 -7.84 4.16 -3.45
N ASP A 43 -8.43 3.49 -2.46
CA ASP A 43 -9.76 2.90 -2.56
C ASP A 43 -10.62 3.48 -1.43
N SER A 44 -11.89 3.75 -1.70
CA SER A 44 -12.83 4.07 -0.62
C SER A 44 -12.98 2.84 0.27
N SER A 45 -12.81 3.01 1.57
CA SER A 45 -12.99 1.93 2.54
C SER A 45 -14.31 2.14 3.27
N ILE A 46 -15.05 1.05 3.49
CA ILE A 46 -16.24 1.07 4.33
C ILE A 46 -15.84 0.73 5.78
N ASN A 47 -14.67 0.12 5.98
CA ASN A 47 -14.19 -0.35 7.27
C ASN A 47 -12.65 -0.53 7.28
N HIS A 48 -11.97 0.00 8.29
CA HIS A 48 -10.51 -0.04 8.43
C HIS A 48 -9.97 -1.19 9.30
N THR A 49 -10.74 -2.27 9.50
CA THR A 49 -10.20 -3.43 10.21
C THR A 49 -9.02 -4.04 9.45
N ALA A 50 -8.06 -4.60 10.20
CA ALA A 50 -6.90 -5.26 9.61
C ALA A 50 -7.30 -6.35 8.59
N ASP A 51 -8.37 -7.09 8.87
CA ASP A 51 -8.89 -8.11 7.96
C ASP A 51 -9.32 -7.52 6.60
N MET A 52 -10.02 -6.38 6.61
CA MET A 52 -10.46 -5.71 5.38
C MET A 52 -9.28 -5.13 4.60
N GLN A 53 -8.24 -4.67 5.29
CA GLN A 53 -7.01 -4.23 4.63
C GLN A 53 -6.29 -5.40 3.93
N VAL A 54 -6.26 -6.59 4.55
CA VAL A 54 -5.67 -7.78 3.93
C VAL A 54 -6.45 -8.22 2.69
N GLU A 55 -7.79 -8.19 2.73
CA GLU A 55 -8.59 -8.50 1.54
C GLU A 55 -8.36 -7.47 0.42
N GLY A 56 -8.29 -6.18 0.75
CA GLY A 56 -7.92 -5.13 -0.22
C GLY A 56 -6.56 -5.38 -0.88
N TRP A 57 -5.58 -5.87 -0.11
CA TRP A 57 -4.27 -6.28 -0.65
C TRP A 57 -4.36 -7.47 -1.60
N LYS A 58 -5.16 -8.50 -1.27
CA LYS A 58 -5.34 -9.67 -2.14
C LYS A 58 -5.93 -9.28 -3.49
N GLU A 59 -6.95 -8.41 -3.47
CA GLU A 59 -7.56 -7.88 -4.69
C GLU A 59 -6.54 -7.09 -5.53
N LYS A 60 -5.77 -6.19 -4.89
CA LYS A 60 -4.78 -5.37 -5.60
C LYS A 60 -3.70 -6.21 -6.26
N VAL A 61 -3.18 -7.23 -5.58
CA VAL A 61 -2.15 -8.13 -6.15
C VAL A 61 -2.69 -8.93 -7.33
N GLN A 62 -3.99 -9.25 -7.36
CA GLN A 62 -4.61 -9.97 -8.47
C GLN A 62 -4.93 -9.09 -9.69
N THR A 63 -4.98 -7.77 -9.51
CA THR A 63 -5.31 -6.81 -10.58
C THR A 63 -4.11 -6.11 -11.19
N VAL A 64 -2.91 -6.30 -10.63
CA VAL A 64 -1.64 -5.74 -11.12
C VAL A 64 -0.91 -6.73 -12.03
#